data_AF-A0A1D3E0N5-F1
#
_entry.id   AF-A0A1D3E0N5-F1
#
_cell.length_a   1.000
_cell.length_b   1.000
_cell.length_c   1.000
_cell.angle_alpha   90.00
_cell.angle_beta   90.00
_cell.angle_gamma   90.00
#
_symmetry.space_group_name_H-M   'P 1'
#
loop_
_entity.id
_entity.type
_entity.pdbx_description
1 polymer ?
#
loop_
_entity_poly.entity_id
_entity_poly.type
_entity_poly.pdbx_seq_one_letter_code
_entity_poly.pdbx_strand_id
1 'polypeptide(L)'
;MRGAGRGAVRGTAAVAAAALLAGCGLGTEPAGTKTEAAPGSAATRSPAAPSPAVSPSPAASASPAAKGGTVGAAGSACPLPVPVTFDTAADWEPKKVKPITDPDLEELNELLEQGTLTLGCEIDAKPAGYIGFLKVWTDDAKDTTPRAALESFVAGDDSPAKAVYRDVRVGKDGALAATEVTYLVTSALLDEQKKARALAVMTPRGPLVLELGGMDTEEHEAMLPAYELAKATLAVTAN
;
A
#
# COMPACT_ATOMS: atom_id res chain seq x y z
N MET A 1 -36.32 -44.62 28.09
CA MET A 1 -36.56 -43.79 29.29
C MET A 1 -36.41 -42.33 28.84
N ARG A 2 -37.50 -41.64 28.48
CA ARG A 2 -38.39 -40.76 29.28
C ARG A 2 -37.68 -39.58 29.98
N GLY A 3 -38.10 -38.36 29.63
CA GLY A 3 -37.95 -37.07 30.35
C GLY A 3 -37.15 -36.03 29.52
N ALA A 4 -37.69 -35.03 28.81
CA ALA A 4 -38.75 -34.02 28.99
C ALA A 4 -38.34 -32.77 29.82
N GLY A 5 -38.44 -31.58 29.19
CA GLY A 5 -38.47 -30.24 29.83
C GLY A 5 -37.66 -29.19 29.05
N ARG A 6 -38.21 -28.52 28.01
CA ARG A 6 -38.98 -27.25 28.00
C ARG A 6 -38.22 -26.02 28.54
N GLY A 7 -38.02 -25.02 27.68
CA GLY A 7 -37.72 -23.64 28.07
C GLY A 7 -37.22 -22.77 26.91
N ALA A 8 -38.15 -22.28 26.08
CA ALA A 8 -37.87 -21.27 25.05
C ALA A 8 -38.05 -19.86 25.63
N VAL A 9 -37.12 -18.94 25.36
CA VAL A 9 -37.39 -17.49 25.37
C VAL A 9 -36.78 -16.88 24.11
N ARG A 10 -37.68 -16.36 23.26
CA ARG A 10 -37.39 -15.55 22.08
C ARG A 10 -37.21 -14.10 22.53
N GLY A 11 -36.12 -13.47 22.14
CA GLY A 11 -35.92 -12.03 22.23
C GLY A 11 -35.66 -11.46 20.84
N THR A 12 -36.73 -10.99 20.18
CA THR A 12 -36.66 -10.25 18.91
C THR A 12 -36.52 -8.77 19.21
N ALA A 13 -35.36 -8.17 18.91
CA ALA A 13 -35.20 -6.73 18.86
C ALA A 13 -35.35 -6.27 17.40
N ALA A 14 -36.48 -5.63 17.09
CA ALA A 14 -36.74 -5.00 15.80
C ALA A 14 -36.15 -3.59 15.80
N VAL A 15 -35.16 -3.33 14.96
CA VAL A 15 -34.65 -1.98 14.68
C VAL A 15 -35.35 -1.48 13.42
N ALA A 16 -36.20 -0.47 13.58
CA ALA A 16 -36.89 0.17 12.46
C ALA A 16 -35.97 1.21 11.81
N ALA A 17 -35.62 0.97 10.54
CA ALA A 17 -35.05 1.96 9.64
C ALA A 17 -36.16 2.50 8.73
N ALA A 18 -36.28 3.83 8.64
CA ALA A 18 -37.09 4.48 7.61
C ALA A 18 -36.33 5.71 7.10
N ALA A 19 -35.70 5.53 5.93
CA ALA A 19 -35.22 6.59 5.06
C ALA A 19 -36.38 7.06 4.18
N LEU A 20 -36.53 8.38 4.00
CA LEU A 20 -37.39 8.97 2.97
C LEU A 20 -36.56 9.92 2.12
N LEU A 21 -36.29 9.49 0.89
CA LEU A 21 -35.77 10.27 -0.22
C LEU A 21 -36.92 11.10 -0.83
N ALA A 22 -36.77 12.41 -0.87
CA ALA A 22 -37.63 13.30 -1.65
C ALA A 22 -36.94 13.63 -2.98
N GLY A 23 -37.41 13.01 -4.07
CA GLY A 23 -37.07 13.36 -5.45
C GLY A 23 -38.36 13.69 -6.21
N CYS A 24 -38.45 14.91 -6.73
CA CYS A 24 -39.59 15.40 -7.54
C CYS A 24 -39.09 16.33 -8.65
N GLY A 25 -39.63 16.15 -9.85
CA GLY A 25 -39.47 17.03 -11.03
C GLY A 25 -39.10 16.23 -12.28
N LEU A 26 -39.99 15.49 -12.94
CA LEU A 26 -41.05 15.93 -13.87
C LEU A 26 -40.54 16.91 -14.96
N GLY A 27 -40.20 16.35 -16.12
CA GLY A 27 -40.04 17.06 -17.39
C GLY A 27 -40.86 16.36 -18.47
N THR A 28 -42.08 16.86 -18.67
CA THR A 28 -43.09 16.39 -19.63
C THR A 28 -42.74 16.78 -21.05
N GLU A 29 -42.70 15.80 -21.95
CA GLU A 29 -42.78 15.98 -23.41
C GLU A 29 -44.21 16.41 -23.82
N PRO A 30 -44.36 17.20 -24.89
CA PRO A 30 -45.53 17.12 -25.73
C PRO A 30 -45.19 16.67 -27.16
N ALA A 31 -46.04 15.76 -27.63
CA ALA A 31 -46.04 15.12 -28.93
C ALA A 31 -46.69 15.97 -30.04
N GLY A 32 -46.42 15.57 -31.29
CA GLY A 32 -47.14 15.96 -32.52
C GLY A 32 -46.14 16.38 -33.60
N THR A 33 -46.00 15.72 -34.76
CA THR A 33 -47.05 15.42 -35.74
C THR A 33 -46.56 14.33 -36.71
N LYS A 34 -47.45 13.42 -37.11
CA LYS A 34 -47.24 12.40 -38.15
C LYS A 34 -47.34 13.00 -39.56
N THR A 35 -46.45 12.64 -40.49
CA THR A 35 -46.72 12.55 -41.95
C THR A 35 -45.75 11.54 -42.58
N GLU A 36 -46.23 10.86 -43.61
CA GLU A 36 -45.83 9.59 -44.21
C GLU A 36 -44.81 9.71 -45.36
N ALA A 37 -43.93 8.69 -45.51
CA ALA A 37 -43.19 8.14 -46.68
C ALA A 37 -42.53 9.08 -47.75
N ALA A 38 -41.36 8.85 -48.36
CA ALA A 38 -40.50 7.69 -48.65
C ALA A 38 -39.05 8.17 -49.00
N PRO A 39 -38.17 7.41 -49.72
CA PRO A 39 -36.98 6.77 -49.17
C PRO A 39 -35.63 7.38 -49.64
N GLY A 40 -34.54 6.96 -48.98
CA GLY A 40 -33.20 6.98 -49.56
C GLY A 40 -32.24 7.99 -48.94
N SER A 41 -31.34 7.51 -48.09
CA SER A 41 -29.90 7.64 -48.33
C SER A 41 -29.16 6.83 -47.28
N ALA A 42 -28.46 5.80 -47.73
CA ALA A 42 -27.54 5.03 -46.91
C ALA A 42 -26.36 5.95 -46.52
N ALA A 43 -26.36 6.43 -45.27
CA ALA A 43 -25.19 7.06 -44.67
C ALA A 43 -24.49 6.02 -43.79
N THR A 44 -23.39 5.51 -44.33
CA THR A 44 -22.38 4.68 -43.70
C THR A 44 -22.01 5.25 -42.32
N ARG A 45 -22.29 4.51 -41.24
CA ARG A 45 -21.76 4.83 -39.91
C ARG A 45 -20.27 4.52 -39.91
N SER A 46 -19.43 5.55 -39.92
CA SER A 46 -18.02 5.42 -39.57
C SER A 46 -17.89 4.90 -38.13
N PRO A 47 -17.00 3.94 -37.86
CA PRO A 47 -16.73 3.49 -36.50
C PRO A 47 -16.08 4.63 -35.70
N ALA A 48 -16.59 4.84 -34.49
CA ALA A 48 -15.99 5.76 -33.53
C ALA A 48 -14.54 5.35 -33.26
N ALA A 49 -13.62 6.31 -33.39
CA ALA A 49 -12.23 6.13 -33.03
C ALA A 49 -12.12 5.79 -31.53
N PRO A 50 -11.24 4.88 -31.12
CA PRO A 50 -10.99 4.63 -29.70
C PRO A 50 -10.40 5.88 -29.06
N SER A 51 -10.97 6.31 -27.93
CA SER A 51 -10.38 7.34 -27.07
C SER A 51 -8.96 6.92 -26.69
N PRO A 52 -7.98 7.85 -26.69
CA PRO A 52 -6.63 7.53 -26.30
C PRO A 52 -6.62 7.07 -24.83
N ALA A 53 -5.97 5.94 -24.59
CA ALA A 53 -5.72 5.42 -23.26
C ALA A 53 -5.01 6.50 -22.43
N VAL A 54 -5.63 6.90 -21.32
CA VAL A 54 -5.03 7.79 -20.33
C VAL A 54 -3.82 7.06 -19.76
N SER A 55 -2.62 7.49 -20.16
CA SER A 55 -1.39 7.04 -19.52
C SER A 55 -1.42 7.50 -18.06
N PRO A 56 -1.08 6.65 -17.08
CA PRO A 56 -1.05 7.08 -15.69
C PRO A 56 0.01 8.17 -15.53
N SER A 57 -0.44 9.36 -15.14
CA SER A 57 0.45 10.47 -14.76
C SER A 57 1.37 10.01 -13.63
N PRO A 58 2.67 10.39 -13.64
CA PRO A 58 3.53 10.13 -12.51
C PRO A 58 2.90 10.75 -11.26
N ALA A 59 2.76 9.95 -10.20
CA ALA A 59 2.36 10.46 -8.90
C ALA A 59 3.33 11.59 -8.54
N ALA A 60 2.80 12.80 -8.33
CA ALA A 60 3.60 13.94 -7.93
C ALA A 60 4.36 13.58 -6.64
N SER A 61 5.67 13.80 -6.62
CA SER A 61 6.49 13.57 -5.42
C SER A 61 6.01 14.52 -4.31
N ALA A 62 5.51 13.97 -3.21
CA ALA A 62 5.12 14.74 -2.05
C ALA A 62 6.35 15.44 -1.43
N SER A 63 6.17 16.61 -0.83
CA SER A 63 7.24 17.21 -0.04
C SER A 63 7.53 16.36 1.21
N PRO A 64 8.81 16.17 1.59
CA PRO A 64 9.17 15.41 2.78
C PRO A 64 8.56 15.98 4.08
N ALA A 65 8.19 15.09 5.00
CA ALA A 65 7.77 15.45 6.35
C ALA A 65 8.93 16.03 7.19
N ALA A 66 8.59 16.65 8.33
CA ALA A 66 9.58 17.07 9.32
C ALA A 66 10.21 15.85 10.02
N LYS A 67 11.51 15.93 10.32
CA LYS A 67 12.27 14.88 11.01
C LYS A 67 11.85 14.72 12.47
N GLY A 68 11.61 13.48 12.90
CA GLY A 68 11.39 13.08 14.29
C GLY A 68 12.54 12.27 14.88
N GLY A 69 13.21 11.44 14.07
CA GLY A 69 14.23 10.51 14.54
C GLY A 69 15.15 10.03 13.43
N THR A 70 16.06 9.13 13.78
CA THR A 70 16.95 8.44 12.83
C THR A 70 17.08 6.98 13.29
N VAL A 71 17.01 6.04 12.34
CA VAL A 71 17.06 4.60 12.59
C VAL A 71 18.21 3.93 11.84
N GLY A 72 18.43 2.64 12.11
CA GLY A 72 19.38 1.80 11.39
C GLY A 72 20.75 1.68 12.05
N ALA A 73 21.25 2.75 12.64
CA ALA A 73 22.51 2.73 13.38
C ALA A 73 22.43 1.87 14.65
N ALA A 74 23.57 1.34 15.09
CA ALA A 74 23.68 0.68 16.39
C ALA A 74 23.24 1.62 17.52
N GLY A 75 22.45 1.11 18.46
CA GLY A 75 21.89 1.90 19.57
C GLY A 75 20.69 2.78 19.21
N SER A 76 20.26 2.83 17.95
CA SER A 76 18.97 3.43 17.59
C SER A 76 17.80 2.57 18.11
N ALA A 77 16.57 3.13 18.08
CA ALA A 77 15.36 2.38 18.41
C ALA A 77 15.15 1.16 17.51
N CYS A 78 15.76 1.17 16.31
CA CYS A 78 15.66 0.10 15.34
C CYS A 78 17.01 -0.11 14.62
N PRO A 79 17.96 -0.82 15.24
CA PRO A 79 19.25 -1.12 14.63
C PRO A 79 19.08 -2.19 13.54
N LEU A 80 19.62 -1.93 12.36
CA LEU A 80 19.45 -2.79 11.17
C LEU A 80 20.65 -3.72 10.95
N PRO A 81 20.43 -4.93 10.42
CA PRO A 81 21.49 -5.89 10.12
C PRO A 81 22.29 -5.53 8.86
N VAL A 82 21.86 -4.51 8.10
CA VAL A 82 22.57 -3.93 6.96
C VAL A 82 22.99 -2.49 7.30
N PRO A 83 24.10 -1.96 6.76
CA PRO A 83 24.64 -0.68 7.18
C PRO A 83 23.90 0.46 6.47
N VAL A 84 22.68 0.73 6.91
CA VAL A 84 21.82 1.79 6.37
C VAL A 84 21.28 2.61 7.52
N THR A 85 21.16 3.92 7.29
CA THR A 85 20.45 4.84 8.16
C THR A 85 19.49 5.69 7.35
N PHE A 86 18.38 6.11 7.96
CA PHE A 86 17.48 7.10 7.40
C PHE A 86 16.68 7.77 8.53
N ASP A 87 16.08 8.91 8.20
CA ASP A 87 15.27 9.68 9.13
C ASP A 87 13.81 9.25 9.11
N THR A 88 13.19 9.25 10.29
CA THR A 88 11.75 9.03 10.46
C THR A 88 11.04 10.36 10.64
N ALA A 89 9.77 10.43 10.25
CA ALA A 89 8.95 11.61 10.45
C ALA A 89 8.68 11.87 11.95
N ALA A 90 8.33 13.11 12.29
CA ALA A 90 7.86 13.46 13.63
C ALA A 90 6.64 12.62 14.03
N ASP A 91 6.60 12.19 15.29
CA ASP A 91 5.53 11.36 15.86
C ASP A 91 5.37 9.96 15.22
N TRP A 92 6.37 9.49 14.47
CA TRP A 92 6.46 8.11 14.01
C TRP A 92 7.40 7.32 14.92
N GLU A 93 6.96 6.15 15.40
CA GLU A 93 7.65 5.41 16.45
C GLU A 93 8.34 4.14 15.91
N PRO A 94 9.69 4.09 15.85
CA PRO A 94 10.40 2.91 15.37
C PRO A 94 10.46 1.80 16.41
N LYS A 95 10.20 0.57 15.98
CA LYS A 95 10.26 -0.63 16.81
C LYS A 95 11.02 -1.72 16.07
N LYS A 96 12.03 -2.28 16.73
CA LYS A 96 12.72 -3.47 16.24
C LYS A 96 11.78 -4.67 16.28
N VAL A 97 11.62 -5.32 15.14
CA VAL A 97 10.92 -6.60 15.04
C VAL A 97 11.88 -7.72 15.43
N LYS A 98 11.39 -8.67 16.23
CA LYS A 98 12.16 -9.82 16.69
C LYS A 98 11.42 -11.10 16.31
N PRO A 99 12.14 -12.16 15.93
CA PRO A 99 11.54 -13.47 15.78
C PRO A 99 10.83 -13.90 17.05
N ILE A 100 9.70 -14.56 16.89
CA ILE A 100 8.95 -15.24 17.93
C ILE A 100 9.73 -16.49 18.31
N THR A 101 10.11 -16.60 19.59
CA THR A 101 10.90 -17.71 20.12
C THR A 101 10.07 -18.69 20.95
N ASP A 102 8.76 -18.44 21.06
CA ASP A 102 7.83 -19.35 21.70
C ASP A 102 7.54 -20.52 20.72
N PRO A 103 7.88 -21.77 21.07
CA PRO A 103 7.68 -22.92 20.17
C PRO A 103 6.23 -23.11 19.73
N ASP A 104 5.26 -22.70 20.54
CA ASP A 104 3.84 -22.85 20.23
C ASP A 104 3.34 -21.78 19.22
N LEU A 105 4.16 -20.74 18.96
CA LEU A 105 3.84 -19.62 18.08
C LEU A 105 4.91 -19.40 16.99
N GLU A 106 5.89 -20.31 16.87
CA GLU A 106 7.04 -20.17 15.96
C GLU A 106 6.60 -20.10 14.49
N GLU A 107 5.49 -20.74 14.13
CA GLU A 107 4.86 -20.68 12.81
C GLU A 107 4.46 -19.25 12.39
N LEU A 108 4.20 -18.35 13.36
CA LEU A 108 3.87 -16.95 13.06
C LEU A 108 5.09 -16.16 12.58
N ASN A 109 6.31 -16.70 12.66
CA ASN A 109 7.49 -16.08 12.04
C ASN A 109 7.38 -16.00 10.52
N GLU A 110 6.55 -16.84 9.88
CA GLU A 110 6.27 -16.73 8.44
C GLU A 110 5.68 -15.36 8.08
N LEU A 111 4.97 -14.69 9.01
CA LEU A 111 4.44 -13.33 8.83
C LEU A 111 5.53 -12.25 8.83
N LEU A 112 6.75 -12.60 9.28
CA LEU A 112 7.90 -11.72 9.25
C LEU A 112 8.71 -11.88 7.96
N GLU A 113 8.26 -12.73 7.05
CA GLU A 113 8.89 -12.99 5.76
C GLU A 113 8.00 -12.46 4.62
N GLN A 114 8.62 -11.87 3.61
CA GLN A 114 7.95 -11.50 2.37
C GLN A 114 8.90 -11.69 1.19
N GLY A 115 8.58 -12.67 0.35
CA GLY A 115 9.51 -13.15 -0.66
C GLY A 115 10.76 -13.74 0.00
N THR A 116 11.94 -13.23 -0.33
CA THR A 116 13.21 -13.64 0.30
C THR A 116 13.63 -12.74 1.46
N LEU A 117 12.83 -11.72 1.80
CA LEU A 117 13.22 -10.72 2.78
C LEU A 117 12.54 -10.94 4.13
N THR A 118 13.24 -10.57 5.20
CA THR A 118 12.74 -10.61 6.57
C THR A 118 12.52 -9.20 7.12
N LEU A 119 11.41 -8.98 7.82
CA LEU A 119 11.07 -7.73 8.50
C LEU A 119 12.02 -7.50 9.69
N GLY A 120 12.84 -6.47 9.62
CA GLY A 120 13.76 -6.09 10.70
C GLY A 120 13.28 -4.91 11.53
N CYS A 121 12.43 -4.06 10.94
CA CYS A 121 11.95 -2.85 11.57
C CYS A 121 10.54 -2.50 11.13
N GLU A 122 9.74 -2.01 12.08
CA GLU A 122 8.46 -1.37 11.80
C GLU A 122 8.45 0.02 12.44
N ILE A 123 8.00 1.03 11.71
CA ILE A 123 7.86 2.40 12.19
C ILE A 123 6.37 2.72 12.21
N ASP A 124 5.81 2.80 13.41
CA ASP A 124 4.38 2.97 13.68
C ASP A 124 3.95 4.42 13.45
N ALA A 125 2.98 4.62 12.55
CA ALA A 125 2.43 5.93 12.22
C ALA A 125 1.24 6.33 13.12
N LYS A 126 0.78 5.44 14.02
CA LYS A 126 -0.36 5.71 14.94
C LYS A 126 -0.18 6.94 15.81
N PRO A 127 0.99 7.22 16.40
CA PRO A 127 1.14 8.42 17.20
C PRO A 127 1.03 9.70 16.36
N ALA A 128 1.30 9.62 15.04
CA ALA A 128 1.10 10.70 14.08
C ALA A 128 -0.33 10.78 13.49
N GLY A 129 -1.24 9.90 13.92
CA GLY A 129 -2.64 9.89 13.51
C GLY A 129 -3.01 8.98 12.33
N TYR A 130 -2.11 8.08 11.90
CA TYR A 130 -2.37 7.11 10.82
C TYR A 130 -2.36 5.68 11.35
N ILE A 131 -3.00 4.73 10.67
CA ILE A 131 -3.04 3.31 11.07
C ILE A 131 -1.84 2.53 10.50
N GLY A 132 -1.34 2.95 9.35
CA GLY A 132 -0.26 2.32 8.62
C GLY A 132 1.14 2.40 9.23
N PHE A 133 2.11 1.94 8.45
CA PHE A 133 3.50 1.76 8.87
C PHE A 133 4.48 2.02 7.73
N LEU A 134 5.70 2.40 8.10
CA LEU A 134 6.88 2.17 7.27
C LEU A 134 7.54 0.89 7.76
N LYS A 135 7.82 -0.05 6.85
CA LYS A 135 8.45 -1.32 7.17
C LYS A 135 9.79 -1.44 6.49
N VAL A 136 10.77 -2.00 7.19
CA VAL A 136 12.12 -2.24 6.68
C VAL A 136 12.39 -3.73 6.62
N TRP A 137 12.55 -4.21 5.41
CA TRP A 137 12.82 -5.60 5.09
C TRP A 137 14.26 -5.74 4.61
N THR A 138 14.92 -6.83 4.99
CA THR A 138 16.33 -7.08 4.65
C THR A 138 16.55 -8.54 4.30
N ASP A 139 17.57 -8.80 3.49
CA ASP A 139 18.08 -10.13 3.11
C ASP A 139 19.63 -10.03 3.07
N ASP A 140 20.34 -11.15 3.12
CA ASP A 140 21.80 -11.22 3.06
C ASP A 140 22.36 -11.52 1.65
N ALA A 141 21.47 -11.72 0.66
CA ALA A 141 21.81 -11.95 -0.73
C ALA A 141 22.73 -10.86 -1.33
N LYS A 142 23.94 -11.25 -1.72
CA LYS A 142 24.96 -10.32 -2.27
C LYS A 142 24.88 -10.15 -3.79
N ASP A 143 24.38 -11.15 -4.48
CA ASP A 143 24.32 -11.20 -5.95
C ASP A 143 22.91 -10.90 -6.46
N THR A 144 22.33 -9.79 -5.97
CA THR A 144 21.00 -9.32 -6.39
C THR A 144 21.04 -7.87 -6.87
N THR A 145 19.92 -7.41 -7.41
CA THR A 145 19.72 -6.00 -7.81
C THR A 145 18.56 -5.41 -7.03
N PRO A 146 18.45 -4.07 -6.90
CA PRO A 146 17.28 -3.45 -6.28
C PRO A 146 15.97 -3.92 -6.91
N ARG A 147 15.95 -4.02 -8.24
CA ARG A 147 14.79 -4.49 -8.98
C ARG A 147 14.44 -5.94 -8.67
N ALA A 148 15.41 -6.85 -8.71
CA ALA A 148 15.18 -8.27 -8.43
C ALA A 148 14.68 -8.50 -7.00
N ALA A 149 15.22 -7.75 -6.03
CA ALA A 149 14.74 -7.77 -4.65
C ALA A 149 13.26 -7.32 -4.55
N LEU A 150 12.85 -6.27 -5.26
CA LEU A 150 11.45 -5.84 -5.29
C LEU A 150 10.54 -6.79 -6.07
N GLU A 151 11.02 -7.45 -7.12
CA GLU A 151 10.24 -8.47 -7.84
C GLU A 151 9.95 -9.67 -6.94
N SER A 152 10.94 -10.13 -6.16
CA SER A 152 10.77 -11.14 -5.11
C SER A 152 9.79 -10.67 -4.02
N PHE A 153 9.98 -9.45 -3.50
CA PHE A 153 9.13 -8.85 -2.46
C PHE A 153 7.66 -8.74 -2.88
N VAL A 154 7.40 -8.22 -4.08
CA VAL A 154 6.04 -8.05 -4.61
C VAL A 154 5.41 -9.41 -4.88
N ALA A 155 6.16 -10.39 -5.39
CA ALA A 155 5.63 -11.74 -5.63
C ALA A 155 5.25 -12.49 -4.34
N GLY A 156 5.86 -12.13 -3.21
CA GLY A 156 5.53 -12.68 -1.90
C GLY A 156 4.37 -11.97 -1.18
N ASP A 157 3.80 -10.92 -1.77
CA ASP A 157 2.67 -10.17 -1.20
C ASP A 157 1.32 -10.84 -1.52
N ASP A 158 0.24 -10.42 -0.87
CA ASP A 158 -1.09 -10.96 -1.12
C ASP A 158 -1.69 -10.40 -2.42
N SER A 159 -1.84 -11.29 -3.40
CA SER A 159 -2.54 -11.04 -4.66
C SER A 159 -2.11 -9.73 -5.36
N PRO A 160 -0.79 -9.51 -5.56
CA PRO A 160 -0.27 -8.26 -6.09
C PRO A 160 -0.75 -8.01 -7.51
N ALA A 161 -1.07 -6.75 -7.83
CA ALA A 161 -1.50 -6.36 -9.16
C ALA A 161 -0.90 -5.03 -9.62
N LYS A 162 -0.83 -4.85 -10.94
CA LYS A 162 -0.45 -3.59 -11.60
C LYS A 162 0.89 -3.00 -11.11
N ALA A 163 1.87 -3.85 -10.83
CA ALA A 163 3.19 -3.41 -10.40
C ALA A 163 3.89 -2.57 -11.48
N VAL A 164 4.38 -1.41 -11.09
CA VAL A 164 5.17 -0.50 -11.94
C VAL A 164 6.47 -0.19 -11.23
N TYR A 165 7.57 -0.61 -11.85
CA TYR A 165 8.93 -0.45 -11.33
C TYR A 165 9.62 0.72 -12.04
N ARG A 166 10.37 1.53 -11.29
CA ARG A 166 11.14 2.67 -11.79
C ARG A 166 12.50 2.72 -11.13
N ASP A 167 13.54 2.91 -11.93
CA ASP A 167 14.86 3.21 -11.40
C ASP A 167 14.91 4.68 -10.96
N VAL A 168 15.44 4.91 -9.76
CA VAL A 168 15.47 6.23 -9.11
C VAL A 168 16.81 6.45 -8.43
N ARG A 169 17.08 7.72 -8.09
CA ARG A 169 18.20 8.12 -7.24
C ARG A 169 17.67 8.62 -5.91
N VAL A 170 18.24 8.13 -4.80
CA VAL A 170 17.77 8.41 -3.44
C VAL A 170 18.91 8.77 -2.51
N GLY A 171 18.56 9.16 -1.29
CA GLY A 171 19.51 9.69 -0.33
C GLY A 171 19.97 11.11 -0.66
N LYS A 172 20.87 11.62 0.18
CA LYS A 172 21.44 12.96 0.02
C LYS A 172 22.05 13.11 -1.38
N ASP A 173 21.64 14.17 -2.08
CA ASP A 173 22.10 14.52 -3.44
C ASP A 173 21.91 13.39 -4.49
N GLY A 174 21.02 12.41 -4.22
CA GLY A 174 20.77 11.28 -5.14
C GLY A 174 21.94 10.30 -5.23
N ALA A 175 22.73 10.18 -4.16
CA ALA A 175 23.94 9.36 -4.12
C ALA A 175 23.70 7.87 -4.37
N LEU A 176 22.50 7.34 -4.07
CA LEU A 176 22.22 5.92 -4.12
C LEU A 176 21.36 5.58 -5.34
N ALA A 177 21.79 4.56 -6.09
CA ALA A 177 20.95 3.92 -7.09
C ALA A 177 19.92 3.02 -6.38
N ALA A 178 18.67 3.11 -6.81
CA ALA A 178 17.56 2.39 -6.22
C ALA A 178 16.52 2.04 -7.29
N THR A 179 15.64 1.10 -6.96
CA THR A 179 14.41 0.86 -7.72
C THR A 179 13.24 1.09 -6.79
N GLU A 180 12.20 1.77 -7.28
CA GLU A 180 10.94 1.98 -6.57
C GLU A 180 9.83 1.24 -7.32
N VAL A 181 8.89 0.65 -6.59
CA VAL A 181 7.70 0.00 -7.13
C VAL A 181 6.45 0.62 -6.53
N THR A 182 5.45 0.87 -7.37
CA THR A 182 4.07 1.10 -6.96
C THR A 182 3.21 -0.02 -7.48
N TYR A 183 2.33 -0.56 -6.63
CA TYR A 183 1.49 -1.70 -6.97
C TYR A 183 0.20 -1.68 -6.14
N LEU A 184 -0.71 -2.59 -6.44
CA LEU A 184 -1.93 -2.82 -5.66
C LEU A 184 -1.81 -4.14 -4.90
N VAL A 185 -2.35 -4.15 -3.69
CA VAL A 185 -2.49 -5.34 -2.82
C VAL A 185 -3.89 -5.39 -2.25
N THR A 186 -4.35 -6.58 -1.87
CA THR A 186 -5.61 -6.71 -1.13
C THR A 186 -5.39 -6.39 0.34
N SER A 187 -6.21 -5.50 0.91
CA SER A 187 -6.21 -5.22 2.33
C SER A 187 -6.89 -6.38 3.07
N ALA A 188 -6.15 -7.16 3.85
CA ALA A 188 -6.74 -8.24 4.65
C ALA A 188 -7.82 -7.76 5.63
N LEU A 189 -7.77 -6.49 6.05
CA LEU A 189 -8.73 -5.90 6.98
C LEU A 189 -10.04 -5.49 6.31
N LEU A 190 -9.97 -4.97 5.07
CA LEU A 190 -11.11 -4.37 4.36
C LEU A 190 -11.60 -5.21 3.19
N ASP A 191 -10.84 -6.21 2.75
CA ASP A 191 -11.05 -6.99 1.53
C ASP A 191 -11.15 -6.12 0.26
N GLU A 192 -10.39 -5.02 0.25
CA GLU A 192 -10.35 -4.03 -0.83
C GLU A 192 -8.94 -3.85 -1.39
N GLN A 193 -8.83 -3.54 -2.69
CA GLN A 193 -7.54 -3.19 -3.28
C GLN A 193 -7.07 -1.82 -2.80
N LYS A 194 -5.82 -1.78 -2.31
CA LYS A 194 -5.15 -0.54 -1.89
C LYS A 194 -3.81 -0.37 -2.58
N LYS A 195 -3.35 0.87 -2.67
CA LYS A 195 -1.98 1.17 -3.12
C LYS A 195 -0.95 0.77 -2.08
N ALA A 196 0.16 0.23 -2.56
CA ALA A 196 1.38 0.02 -1.82
C ALA A 196 2.56 0.61 -2.62
N ARG A 197 3.62 0.97 -1.90
CA ARG A 197 4.88 1.44 -2.51
C ARG A 197 6.06 0.90 -1.73
N ALA A 198 7.09 0.48 -2.45
CA ALA A 198 8.34 0.05 -1.83
C ALA A 198 9.55 0.56 -2.62
N LEU A 199 10.67 0.78 -1.94
CA LEU A 199 11.97 1.17 -2.50
C LEU A 199 13.01 0.14 -2.10
N ALA A 200 13.84 -0.30 -3.03
CA ALA A 200 15.02 -1.11 -2.74
C ALA A 200 16.32 -0.37 -3.00
N VAL A 201 17.30 -0.60 -2.13
CA VAL A 201 18.71 -0.20 -2.30
C VAL A 201 19.62 -1.38 -1.99
N MET A 202 20.76 -1.46 -2.67
CA MET A 202 21.78 -2.46 -2.33
C MET A 202 22.74 -1.93 -1.27
N THR A 203 23.17 -2.83 -0.40
CA THR A 203 24.22 -2.57 0.59
C THR A 203 25.30 -3.66 0.49
N PRO A 204 26.50 -3.46 1.07
CA PRO A 204 27.53 -4.51 1.13
C PRO A 204 27.08 -5.80 1.86
N ARG A 205 26.01 -5.73 2.66
CA ARG A 205 25.46 -6.84 3.45
C ARG A 205 24.19 -7.45 2.84
N GLY A 206 23.73 -6.97 1.70
CA GLY A 206 22.50 -7.44 1.04
C GLY A 206 21.51 -6.30 0.79
N PRO A 207 20.32 -6.59 0.21
CA PRO A 207 19.33 -5.59 -0.09
C PRO A 207 18.62 -5.07 1.17
N LEU A 208 18.13 -3.84 1.08
CA LEU A 208 17.12 -3.28 1.98
C LEU A 208 15.92 -2.87 1.14
N VAL A 209 14.73 -3.26 1.57
CA VAL A 209 13.45 -2.78 1.04
C VAL A 209 12.75 -1.93 2.10
N LEU A 210 12.41 -0.69 1.76
CA LEU A 210 11.57 0.21 2.55
C LEU A 210 10.17 0.24 1.93
N GLU A 211 9.18 -0.26 2.66
CA GLU A 211 7.79 -0.34 2.23
C GLU A 211 6.92 0.67 2.99
N LEU A 212 6.04 1.36 2.28
CA LEU A 212 4.95 2.15 2.86
C LEU A 212 3.62 1.39 2.69
N GLY A 213 3.09 0.91 3.81
CA GLY A 213 1.78 0.29 3.90
C GLY A 213 0.78 1.18 4.62
N GLY A 214 -0.34 1.50 3.96
CA GLY A 214 -1.53 2.10 4.60
C GLY A 214 -2.66 1.10 4.78
N MET A 215 -3.67 1.45 5.57
CA MET A 215 -4.92 0.70 5.71
C MET A 215 -5.70 0.65 4.40
N ASP A 216 -5.73 1.78 3.69
CA ASP A 216 -6.37 1.95 2.39
C ASP A 216 -5.50 2.86 1.48
N THR A 217 -6.03 3.22 0.31
CA THR A 217 -5.32 4.08 -0.64
C THR A 217 -5.21 5.54 -0.16
N GLU A 218 -6.21 6.07 0.52
CA GLU A 218 -6.22 7.46 0.98
C GLU A 218 -5.16 7.65 2.09
N GLU A 219 -5.13 6.74 3.05
CA GLU A 219 -4.13 6.75 4.11
C GLU A 219 -2.71 6.55 3.55
N HIS A 220 -2.53 5.62 2.60
CA HIS A 220 -1.25 5.44 1.92
C HIS A 220 -0.75 6.76 1.30
N GLU A 221 -1.64 7.48 0.59
CA GLU A 221 -1.29 8.76 -0.04
C GLU A 221 -0.98 9.85 0.98
N ALA A 222 -1.73 9.90 2.08
CA ALA A 222 -1.51 10.86 3.16
C ALA A 222 -0.15 10.66 3.88
N MET A 223 0.36 9.42 3.90
CA MET A 223 1.65 9.09 4.52
C MET A 223 2.87 9.23 3.61
N LEU A 224 2.69 9.56 2.31
CA LEU A 224 3.80 9.75 1.37
C LEU A 224 4.88 10.75 1.85
N PRO A 225 4.57 11.87 2.54
CA PRO A 225 5.60 12.76 3.09
C PRO A 225 6.61 12.07 4.03
N ALA A 226 6.17 11.11 4.84
CA ALA A 226 7.06 10.36 5.73
C ALA A 226 7.97 9.39 4.95
N TYR A 227 7.42 8.73 3.94
CA TYR A 227 8.18 7.88 3.03
C TYR A 227 9.22 8.68 2.22
N GLU A 228 8.85 9.84 1.68
CA GLU A 228 9.78 10.70 0.93
C GLU A 228 10.89 11.27 1.83
N LEU A 229 10.63 11.54 3.12
CA LEU A 229 11.68 11.87 4.08
C LEU A 229 12.67 10.72 4.26
N ALA A 230 12.16 9.51 4.53
CA ALA A 230 13.00 8.33 4.71
C ALA A 230 13.86 8.07 3.45
N LYS A 231 13.26 8.14 2.28
CA LYS A 231 13.92 8.00 0.98
C LYS A 231 14.98 9.08 0.72
N ALA A 232 14.68 10.35 1.01
CA ALA A 232 15.61 11.46 0.79
C ALA A 232 16.82 11.45 1.73
N THR A 233 16.66 10.86 2.92
CA THR A 233 17.70 10.81 3.96
C THR A 233 18.43 9.47 4.03
N LEU A 234 18.03 8.50 3.20
CA LEU A 234 18.62 7.19 3.16
C LEU A 234 20.12 7.27 2.83
N ALA A 235 20.94 6.66 3.67
CA ALA A 235 22.38 6.60 3.49
C ALA A 235 22.87 5.17 3.77
N VAL A 236 23.75 4.66 2.89
CA VAL A 236 24.54 3.46 3.18
C VAL A 236 25.77 3.91 3.96
N THR A 237 25.93 3.41 5.18
CA THR A 237 27.07 3.75 6.03
C THR A 237 28.24 2.82 5.73
N ALA A 238 29.47 3.34 5.85
CA ALA A 238 30.64 2.48 5.85
C ALA A 238 30.59 1.56 7.10
N ASN A 239 30.86 0.28 6.91
CA ASN A 239 31.09 -0.65 8.02
C ASN A 239 32.42 -0.32 8.72
#